data_AF-A0A3D4B3X6-F1
#
_entry.id   AF-A0A3D4B3X6-F1
#
_cell.length_a   1.000
_cell.length_b   1.000
_cell.length_c   1.000
_cell.angle_alpha   90.00
_cell.angle_beta   90.00
_cell.angle_gamma   90.00
#
_symmetry.space_group_name_H-M   'P 1'
#
loop_
_entity.id
_entity.type
_entity.pdbx_description
1 polymer ?
#
loop_
_entity_poly.entity_id
_entity_poly.type
_entity_poly.pdbx_seq_one_letter_code
_entity_poly.pdbx_strand_id
1 'polypeptide(L)' 'MPDNHQSKDIRPSLPLAANEGIGYLFEAYHRRIYQVCFRLMGQQQEAEDITQDVFLKAYQAYDRFRGDSDPGTWLY' A
#
# COMPACT_ATOMS: atom_id res chain seq x y z
N MET A 1 2.37 -32.14 24.62
CA MET A 1 2.93 -31.62 23.35
C MET A 1 2.23 -32.35 22.20
N PRO A 2 1.90 -31.74 21.04
CA PRO A 2 2.02 -30.32 20.65
C PRO A 2 0.75 -29.72 19.95
N ASP A 3 0.85 -28.40 19.72
CA ASP A 3 0.35 -27.55 18.62
C ASP A 3 -1.07 -27.65 18.03
N ASN A 4 -1.82 -26.55 18.19
CA ASN A 4 -2.64 -26.01 17.11
C ASN A 4 -2.67 -24.47 17.12
N HIS A 5 -1.47 -23.84 17.10
CA HIS A 5 -1.30 -22.43 16.76
C HIS A 5 -0.97 -22.30 15.26
N GLN A 6 -1.96 -22.60 14.41
CA GLN A 6 -1.89 -22.20 13.01
C GLN A 6 -3.08 -21.28 12.75
N SER A 7 -2.95 -20.05 13.24
CA SER A 7 -3.64 -18.90 12.71
C SER A 7 -3.50 -18.95 11.19
N LYS A 8 -4.58 -19.26 10.50
CA LYS A 8 -4.69 -19.01 9.06
C LYS A 8 -4.80 -17.50 8.91
N ASP A 9 -3.66 -16.82 8.99
CA ASP A 9 -3.45 -15.52 8.38
C ASP A 9 -3.65 -15.72 6.87
N ILE A 10 -4.91 -15.72 6.44
CA ILE A 10 -5.27 -15.54 5.05
C ILE A 10 -4.98 -14.07 4.75
N ARG A 11 -3.69 -13.69 4.71
CA ARG A 11 -3.28 -12.45 4.05
C ARG A 11 -3.70 -12.66 2.60
N PRO A 12 -4.58 -11.82 2.01
CA PRO A 12 -4.81 -11.89 0.58
C PRO A 12 -3.44 -11.75 -0.08
N SER A 13 -2.99 -12.81 -0.74
CA SER A 13 -1.70 -12.82 -1.42
C SER A 13 -1.74 -11.69 -2.43
N LEU A 14 -0.95 -10.65 -2.17
CA LEU A 14 -0.83 -9.52 -3.07
C LEU A 14 -0.46 -10.07 -4.46
N PRO A 15 -1.13 -9.65 -5.54
CA PRO A 15 -0.87 -10.16 -6.88
C PRO A 15 0.62 -10.20 -7.20
N LEU A 16 1.10 -11.27 -7.86
CA LEU A 16 2.52 -11.39 -8.19
C LEU A 16 2.98 -10.27 -9.14
N ALA A 17 2.05 -9.76 -9.96
CA ALA A 17 2.30 -8.64 -10.85
C ALA A 17 2.11 -7.30 -10.13
N ALA A 18 3.15 -6.45 -10.18
CA ALA A 18 3.15 -5.15 -9.51
C ALA A 18 2.01 -4.23 -9.95
N ASN A 19 1.56 -4.34 -11.21
CA ASN A 19 0.45 -3.53 -11.73
C ASN A 19 -0.88 -3.88 -11.04
N GLU A 20 -1.17 -5.16 -10.86
CA GLU A 20 -2.40 -5.64 -10.22
C GLU A 20 -2.36 -5.37 -8.70
N GLY A 21 -1.21 -5.58 -8.07
CA GLY A 21 -1.04 -5.34 -6.65
C GLY A 21 -1.12 -3.87 -6.27
N ILE A 22 -0.49 -2.99 -7.04
CA ILE A 22 -0.61 -1.55 -6.84
C ILE A 22 -2.02 -1.06 -7.16
N GLY A 23 -2.72 -1.64 -8.13
CA GLY A 23 -4.13 -1.34 -8.37
C GLY A 23 -4.99 -1.61 -7.13
N TYR A 24 -4.78 -2.76 -6.47
CA TYR A 24 -5.47 -3.08 -5.22
C TYR A 24 -5.13 -2.10 -4.09
N LEU A 25 -3.86 -1.75 -3.95
CA LEU A 25 -3.40 -0.79 -2.95
C LEU A 25 -3.92 0.63 -3.23
N PHE A 26 -4.02 1.01 -4.50
CA PHE A 26 -4.56 2.29 -4.91
C PHE A 26 -6.03 2.41 -4.50
N GLU A 27 -6.87 1.45 -4.88
CA GLU A 27 -8.30 1.44 -4.51
C GLU A 27 -8.50 1.46 -2.98
N ALA A 28 -7.65 0.75 -2.22
CA ALA A 28 -7.76 0.68 -0.77
C ALA A 28 -7.25 1.94 -0.04
N TYR A 29 -6.16 2.55 -0.50
CA TYR A 29 -5.41 3.55 0.27
C TYR A 29 -5.37 4.95 -0.36
N HIS A 30 -5.67 5.10 -1.65
CA HIS A 30 -5.54 6.37 -2.38
C HIS A 30 -6.27 7.51 -1.67
N ARG A 31 -7.54 7.32 -1.30
CA ARG A 31 -8.34 8.36 -0.65
C ARG A 31 -7.75 8.79 0.69
N ARG A 32 -7.16 7.87 1.46
CA ARG A 32 -6.57 8.17 2.77
C ARG A 32 -5.24 8.90 2.62
N ILE A 33 -4.38 8.45 1.71
CA ILE A 33 -3.09 9.08 1.42
C ILE A 33 -3.33 10.49 0.87
N TYR A 34 -4.22 10.64 -0.10
CA TYR A 34 -4.62 11.95 -0.63
C TYR A 34 -5.10 12.90 0.47
N GLN A 35 -5.93 12.44 1.40
CA GLN A 35 -6.39 13.29 2.51
C GLN A 35 -5.24 13.74 3.43
N VAL A 36 -4.23 12.89 3.65
CA VAL A 36 -3.04 13.26 4.43
C VAL A 36 -2.22 14.28 3.66
N CYS A 37 -1.92 14.03 2.38
CA CYS A 37 -1.20 14.95 1.51
C CYS A 37 -1.92 16.31 1.41
N PHE A 38 -3.24 16.30 1.25
CA PHE A 38 -4.05 17.52 1.18
C PHE A 38 -4.03 18.31 2.49
N ARG A 39 -4.09 17.63 3.65
CA ARG A 39 -3.95 18.30 4.95
C ARG A 39 -2.58 18.93 5.17
N LEU A 40 -1.54 18.37 4.55
CA LEU A 40 -0.16 18.87 4.68
C LEU A 40 0.13 20.02 3.71
N MET A 41 -0.31 19.93 2.46
CA MET A 41 0.01 20.91 1.41
C MET A 41 -1.04 22.04 1.33
N GLY A 42 -2.29 21.77 1.66
CA GLY A 42 -3.40 22.72 1.53
C GLY A 42 -3.79 23.06 0.08
N GLN A 43 -3.16 22.41 -0.90
CA GLN A 43 -3.44 22.57 -2.33
C GLN A 43 -3.77 21.22 -2.95
N GLN A 44 -4.84 21.19 -3.75
CA GLN A 44 -5.30 19.96 -4.40
C GLN A 44 -4.24 19.40 -5.36
N GLN A 45 -3.67 20.25 -6.21
CA GLN A 45 -2.73 19.81 -7.24
C GLN A 45 -1.45 19.19 -6.65
N GLU A 46 -0.84 19.84 -5.65
CA GLU A 46 0.33 19.29 -4.96
C GLU A 46 0.00 17.99 -4.22
N ALA A 47 -1.20 17.89 -3.64
CA ALA A 47 -1.63 16.67 -2.95
C ALA A 47 -1.83 15.49 -3.93
N GLU A 48 -2.38 15.74 -5.11
CA GLU A 48 -2.51 14.74 -6.17
C GLU A 48 -1.13 14.29 -6.67
N ASP A 49 -0.22 15.22 -6.95
CA ASP A 49 1.14 14.91 -7.41
C ASP A 49 1.92 14.07 -6.39
N ILE A 50 1.90 14.45 -5.11
CA ILE A 50 2.58 13.70 -4.05
C ILE A 50 1.94 12.32 -3.87
N THR A 51 0.61 12.22 -3.94
CA THR A 51 -0.09 10.93 -3.84
C THR A 51 0.35 10.00 -4.97
N GLN A 52 0.43 10.51 -6.20
CA GLN A 52 0.91 9.73 -7.34
C GLN A 52 2.37 9.28 -7.16
N ASP A 53 3.24 10.17 -6.67
CA ASP A 53 4.64 9.84 -6.37
C ASP A 53 4.79 8.73 -5.31
N VAL A 54 3.92 8.71 -4.29
CA VAL A 54 3.89 7.65 -3.28
C VAL A 54 3.56 6.30 -3.93
N PHE A 55 2.52 6.24 -4.75
CA PHE A 55 2.14 4.99 -5.43
C PHE A 55 3.17 4.57 -6.49
N LEU A 56 3.85 5.51 -7.15
CA LEU A 56 4.91 5.19 -8.11
C LEU A 56 6.13 4.58 -7.40
N LYS A 57 6.53 5.12 -6.24
CA LYS A 57 7.58 4.55 -5.40
C LYS A 57 7.19 3.19 -4.86
N ALA A 58 5.94 3.02 -4.44
CA ALA A 58 5.40 1.73 -4.06
C ALA A 58 5.49 0.73 -5.22
N TYR A 59 5.09 1.11 -6.45
CA TYR A 59 5.20 0.25 -7.62
C TYR A 59 6.65 -0.20 -7.89
N GLN A 60 7.62 0.72 -7.83
CA GLN A 60 9.03 0.40 -8.01
C GLN A 60 9.61 -0.49 -6.91
N ALA A 61 9.10 -0.35 -5.69
CA ALA A 61 9.51 -1.14 -4.53
C ALA A 61 8.70 -2.44 -4.37
N TYR A 62 7.66 -2.65 -5.18
CA TYR A 62 6.74 -3.78 -5.06
C TYR A 62 7.45 -5.13 -5.23
N ASP A 63 8.38 -5.24 -6.19
CA ASP A 63 9.19 -6.45 -6.38
C ASP A 63 10.08 -6.78 -5.17
N ARG A 64 10.34 -5.80 -4.30
CA ARG A 64 11.10 -5.96 -3.05
C ARG A 64 10.19 -6.17 -1.84
N PHE A 65 8.88 -5.95 -1.99
CA PHE A 65 7.91 -6.14 -0.94
C PHE A 65 7.63 -7.64 -0.76
N ARG A 66 8.32 -8.26 0.19
CA ARG A 66 8.20 -9.70 0.49
C ARG A 66 6.91 -10.10 1.24
N GLY A 67 5.98 -9.15 1.47
CA GLY A 67 4.77 -9.39 2.26
C GLY A 67 5.02 -9.55 3.77
N ASP A 68 6.21 -9.17 4.26
CA ASP A 68 6.59 -9.27 5.68
C ASP A 68 5.91 -8.19 6.56
N SER A 69 5.47 -7.08 5.96
CA SER A 69 4.81 -5.96 6.65
C SER A 69 3.36 -5.79 6.20
N ASP A 70 2.52 -5.20 7.06
CA ASP A 70 1.16 -4.80 6.67
C ASP A 70 1.24 -3.72 5.57
N PRO A 71 0.46 -3.84 4.47
CA PRO A 71 0.53 -2.90 3.36
C PRO A 71 0.25 -1.45 3.76
N GLY A 72 -0.60 -1.22 4.76
CA GLY A 72 -0.88 0.12 5.27
C GLY A 72 0.29 0.75 6.02
N THR A 73 1.19 -0.06 6.57
CA THR A 73 2.43 0.42 7.23
C THR A 73 3.54 0.71 6.21
N TRP A 74 3.52 0.03 5.07
CA TRP A 74 4.54 0.21 4.02
C TRP A 74 4.26 1.40 3.10
N LEU A 75 3.00 1.80 2.95
CA LEU A 75 2.56 2.93 2.12
C LEU A 75 2.65 4.30 2.80
N TYR A 76 2.83 4.34 4.13
CA TYR A 76 2.88 5.57 4.93
C TYR A 76 4.33 6.01 5.19
#